data_AF-A0A8C0IB34-F1
#
_entry.id   AF-A0A8C0IB34-F1
#
_cell.length_a   1.000
_cell.length_b   1.000
_cell.length_c   1.000
_cell.angle_alpha   90.00
_cell.angle_beta   90.00
_cell.angle_gamma   90.00
#
_symmetry.space_group_name_H-M   'P 1'
#
loop_
_entity.id
_entity.type
_entity.pdbx_description
1 polymer ?
#
loop_
_entity_poly.entity_id
_entity_poly.type
_entity_poly.pdbx_seq_one_letter_code
_entity_poly.pdbx_strand_id
1 'polypeptide(L)'
;MLAEFCQYISSKVEAITEGRIFFLCIEQLKEEHMLAEELYHKNIEQLNKEKCHDLNIALSITQKENQIETEKELKKAETLYLDELEKVMVTLKTAEQQVKTLMQKLEKMTDWKGSLETEIQATRQAFQKYIDATFPNLSPGQADFILPFRKPWVNRTTNAGE
;
A
#
# COMPACT_ATOMS: atom_id res chain seq x y z
N MET A 1 -0.05 -105.88 -31.66
CA MET A 1 -0.27 -105.13 -32.92
C MET A 1 -1.60 -104.36 -32.95
N LEU A 2 -2.78 -105.01 -33.04
CA LEU A 2 -4.07 -104.27 -33.11
C LEU A 2 -4.43 -103.50 -31.81
N ALA A 3 -4.20 -104.08 -30.63
CA ALA A 3 -4.48 -103.42 -29.36
C ALA A 3 -3.57 -102.18 -29.13
N GLU A 4 -2.28 -102.30 -29.47
CA GLU A 4 -1.32 -101.20 -29.38
C GLU A 4 -1.65 -100.08 -30.37
N PHE A 5 -2.14 -100.43 -31.57
CA PHE A 5 -2.61 -99.46 -32.55
C PHE A 5 -3.85 -98.72 -32.05
N CYS A 6 -4.85 -99.41 -31.49
CA CYS A 6 -6.03 -98.77 -30.90
C CYS A 6 -5.67 -97.85 -29.73
N GLN A 7 -4.74 -98.27 -28.87
CA GLN A 7 -4.28 -97.46 -27.74
C GLN A 7 -3.51 -96.21 -28.20
N TYR A 8 -2.69 -96.33 -29.25
CA TYR A 8 -2.02 -95.20 -29.89
C TYR A 8 -3.02 -94.20 -30.49
N ILE A 9 -4.03 -94.68 -31.20
CA ILE A 9 -5.06 -93.83 -31.79
C ILE A 9 -5.87 -93.12 -30.70
N SER A 10 -6.29 -93.81 -29.64
CA SER A 10 -6.99 -93.18 -28.51
C SER A 10 -6.16 -92.07 -27.86
N SER A 11 -4.87 -92.32 -27.59
CA SER A 11 -3.97 -91.31 -27.01
C SER A 11 -3.77 -90.10 -27.94
N LYS A 12 -3.69 -90.33 -29.26
CA LYS A 12 -3.60 -89.23 -30.25
C LYS A 12 -4.87 -88.40 -30.33
N VAL A 13 -6.04 -89.04 -30.29
CA VAL A 13 -7.33 -88.34 -30.29
C VAL A 13 -7.49 -87.50 -29.03
N GLU A 14 -7.12 -88.05 -27.87
CA GLU A 14 -7.14 -87.34 -26.58
C GLU A 14 -6.24 -86.08 -26.60
N ALA A 15 -4.99 -86.22 -27.05
CA ALA A 15 -4.07 -85.09 -27.19
C ALA A 15 -4.59 -84.00 -28.15
N ILE A 16 -5.28 -84.38 -29.23
CA ILE A 16 -5.91 -83.41 -30.16
C ILE A 16 -7.09 -82.70 -29.48
N THR A 17 -7.90 -83.41 -28.70
CA THR A 17 -9.01 -82.80 -27.96
C THR A 17 -8.53 -81.85 -26.87
N GLU A 18 -7.50 -82.22 -26.11
CA GLU A 18 -6.87 -81.36 -25.11
C GLU A 18 -6.25 -80.11 -25.74
N GLY A 19 -5.52 -80.27 -26.86
CA GLY A 19 -4.96 -79.15 -27.61
C GLY A 19 -6.03 -78.18 -28.11
N ARG A 20 -7.19 -78.70 -28.54
CA ARG A 20 -8.34 -77.88 -28.97
C ARG A 20 -8.99 -77.13 -27.81
N ILE A 21 -9.14 -77.76 -26.65
CA ILE A 21 -9.67 -77.12 -25.43
C ILE A 21 -8.71 -76.03 -24.96
N PHE A 22 -7.40 -76.31 -24.95
CA PHE A 22 -6.38 -75.33 -24.59
C PHE A 22 -6.43 -74.11 -25.51
N PHE A 23 -6.55 -74.32 -26.83
CA PHE A 23 -6.68 -73.23 -27.79
C PHE A 23 -7.92 -72.36 -27.52
N LEU A 24 -9.08 -72.96 -27.29
CA LEU A 24 -10.32 -72.25 -26.94
C LEU A 24 -10.17 -71.44 -25.64
N CYS A 25 -9.52 -72.02 -24.63
CA CYS A 25 -9.29 -71.35 -23.35
C CYS A 25 -8.37 -70.12 -23.50
N ILE A 26 -7.33 -70.23 -24.33
CA ILE A 26 -6.43 -69.11 -24.64
C ILE A 26 -7.14 -68.01 -25.42
N GLU A 27 -8.03 -68.35 -26.36
CA GLU A 27 -8.83 -67.34 -27.07
C GLU A 27 -9.77 -66.58 -26.13
N GLN A 28 -10.49 -67.30 -25.26
CA GLN A 28 -11.36 -66.67 -24.25
C GLN A 28 -10.57 -65.77 -23.30
N LEU A 29 -9.41 -66.23 -22.82
CA LEU A 29 -8.56 -65.41 -21.95
C LEU A 29 -8.09 -64.12 -22.63
N LYS A 30 -7.79 -64.16 -23.93
CA LYS A 30 -7.41 -62.97 -24.71
C LYS A 30 -8.57 -61.99 -24.87
N GLU A 31 -9.77 -62.51 -25.14
CA GLU A 31 -10.98 -61.68 -25.28
C GLU A 31 -11.33 -61.00 -23.96
N GLU A 32 -11.37 -61.76 -22.86
CA GLU A 32 -11.62 -61.23 -21.52
C GLU A 32 -10.55 -60.21 -21.10
N HIS A 33 -9.28 -60.47 -21.40
CA HIS A 33 -8.21 -59.50 -21.16
C HIS A 33 -8.43 -58.19 -21.92
N MET A 34 -8.78 -58.27 -23.21
CA MET A 34 -9.02 -57.10 -24.04
C MET A 34 -10.19 -56.26 -23.52
N LEU A 35 -11.29 -56.91 -23.13
CA LEU A 35 -12.46 -56.25 -22.54
C LEU A 35 -12.13 -55.60 -21.19
N ALA A 36 -11.36 -56.29 -20.34
CA ALA A 36 -10.92 -55.73 -19.07
C ALA A 36 -10.01 -54.50 -19.28
N GLU A 37 -9.07 -54.57 -20.21
CA GLU A 37 -8.16 -53.46 -20.54
C GLU A 37 -8.92 -52.24 -21.07
N GLU A 38 -9.90 -52.44 -21.95
CA GLU A 38 -10.77 -51.37 -22.45
C GLU A 38 -11.59 -50.73 -21.32
N LEU A 39 -12.17 -51.56 -20.44
CA LEU A 39 -12.93 -51.09 -19.28
C LEU A 39 -12.04 -50.27 -18.33
N TYR A 40 -10.83 -50.72 -18.05
CA TYR A 40 -9.88 -49.98 -17.21
C TYR A 40 -9.49 -48.65 -17.84
N HIS A 41 -9.19 -48.62 -19.14
CA HIS A 41 -8.89 -47.37 -19.84
C HIS A 41 -10.04 -46.38 -19.75
N LYS A 42 -11.26 -46.83 -20.01
CA LYS A 42 -12.46 -45.99 -19.94
C LYS A 42 -12.69 -45.44 -18.53
N ASN A 43 -12.54 -46.28 -17.51
CA ASN A 43 -12.69 -45.88 -16.11
C ASN A 43 -11.62 -44.88 -15.69
N ILE A 44 -10.36 -45.07 -16.09
CA ILE A 44 -9.26 -44.15 -15.80
C ILE A 44 -9.50 -42.80 -16.50
N GLU A 45 -9.94 -42.82 -17.76
CA GLU A 45 -10.23 -41.58 -18.50
C GLU A 45 -11.38 -40.80 -17.86
N GLN A 46 -12.45 -41.50 -17.46
CA GLN A 46 -13.57 -40.88 -16.76
C GLN A 46 -13.12 -40.31 -15.41
N LEU A 47 -12.37 -41.08 -14.61
CA LEU A 47 -11.85 -40.62 -13.33
C LEU A 47 -10.96 -39.38 -13.48
N ASN A 48 -10.12 -39.33 -14.52
CA ASN A 48 -9.28 -38.18 -14.80
C ASN A 48 -10.10 -36.94 -15.15
N LYS A 49 -11.18 -37.08 -15.93
CA LYS A 49 -12.10 -35.98 -16.25
C LYS A 49 -12.81 -35.45 -15.00
N GLU A 50 -13.32 -36.35 -14.16
CA GLU A 50 -13.97 -35.99 -12.90
C GLU A 50 -13.00 -35.29 -11.95
N LYS A 51 -11.79 -35.83 -11.76
CA LYS A 51 -10.78 -35.22 -10.90
C LYS A 51 -10.28 -33.88 -11.41
N CYS A 52 -10.12 -33.72 -12.72
CA CYS A 52 -9.78 -32.44 -13.31
C CYS A 52 -10.90 -31.41 -13.05
N HIS A 53 -12.16 -31.81 -13.19
CA HIS A 53 -13.30 -30.95 -12.90
C HIS A 53 -13.35 -30.51 -11.43
N ASP A 54 -13.20 -31.46 -10.50
CA ASP A 54 -13.16 -31.18 -9.06
C ASP A 54 -12.03 -30.21 -8.69
N LEU A 55 -10.82 -30.43 -9.24
CA LEU A 55 -9.67 -29.55 -9.02
C LEU A 55 -9.91 -28.14 -9.57
N ASN A 56 -10.53 -28.03 -10.74
CA ASN A 56 -10.86 -26.72 -11.33
C ASN A 56 -11.89 -25.96 -10.48
N ILE A 57 -12.89 -26.66 -9.92
CA ILE A 57 -13.86 -26.07 -8.99
C ILE A 57 -13.13 -25.57 -7.74
N ALA A 58 -12.34 -26.44 -7.10
CA ALA A 58 -11.59 -26.09 -5.89
C ALA A 58 -10.67 -24.89 -6.12
N LEU A 59 -9.93 -24.89 -7.24
CA LEU A 59 -9.07 -23.78 -7.64
C LEU A 59 -9.85 -22.48 -7.79
N SER A 60 -11.01 -22.52 -8.46
CA SER A 60 -11.85 -21.35 -8.66
C SER A 60 -12.39 -20.78 -7.34
N ILE A 61 -12.77 -21.66 -6.40
CA ILE A 61 -13.22 -21.27 -5.07
C ILE A 61 -12.08 -20.57 -4.32
N THR A 62 -10.91 -21.20 -4.22
CA THR A 62 -9.76 -20.64 -3.52
C THR A 62 -9.31 -19.30 -4.13
N GLN A 63 -9.32 -19.18 -5.46
CA GLN A 63 -9.01 -17.91 -6.12
C GLN A 63 -9.99 -16.80 -5.74
N LYS A 64 -11.30 -17.10 -5.72
CA LYS A 64 -12.32 -16.13 -5.31
C LYS A 64 -12.19 -15.74 -3.84
N GLU A 65 -11.96 -16.70 -2.95
CA GLU A 65 -11.75 -16.43 -1.52
C GLU A 65 -10.53 -15.54 -1.28
N ASN A 66 -9.40 -15.83 -1.95
CA ASN A 66 -8.20 -15.01 -1.88
C ASN A 66 -8.44 -13.60 -2.40
N GLN A 67 -9.20 -13.45 -3.50
CA GLN A 67 -9.55 -12.14 -4.05
C GLN A 67 -10.41 -11.34 -3.06
N ILE A 68 -11.42 -11.97 -2.45
CA ILE A 68 -12.30 -11.33 -1.46
C ILE A 68 -11.51 -10.90 -0.22
N GLU A 69 -10.64 -11.76 0.31
CA GLU A 69 -9.85 -11.41 1.50
C GLU A 69 -8.86 -10.29 1.21
N THR A 70 -8.22 -10.31 0.03
CA THR A 70 -7.31 -9.24 -0.41
C THR A 70 -8.06 -7.90 -0.52
N GLU A 71 -9.26 -7.89 -1.11
CA GLU A 71 -10.07 -6.68 -1.24
C GLU A 71 -10.53 -6.16 0.13
N LYS A 72 -10.86 -7.05 1.06
CA LYS A 72 -11.25 -6.71 2.43
C LYS A 72 -10.08 -6.10 3.21
N GLU A 73 -8.88 -6.67 3.12
CA GLU A 73 -7.69 -6.10 3.75
C GLU A 73 -7.32 -4.75 3.12
N LEU A 74 -7.46 -4.60 1.80
CA LEU A 74 -7.26 -3.32 1.12
C LEU A 74 -8.23 -2.25 1.64
N LYS A 75 -9.53 -2.56 1.73
CA LYS A 75 -10.54 -1.62 2.26
C LYS A 75 -10.29 -1.23 3.71
N LYS A 76 -9.84 -2.17 4.55
CA LYS A 76 -9.44 -1.88 5.94
C LYS A 76 -8.24 -0.93 5.97
N ALA A 77 -7.21 -1.21 5.18
CA ALA A 77 -6.03 -0.35 5.09
C ALA A 77 -6.42 1.06 4.60
N GLU A 78 -7.23 1.16 3.55
CA GLU A 78 -7.72 2.44 3.02
C GLU A 78 -8.49 3.23 4.08
N THR A 79 -9.38 2.58 4.83
CA THR A 79 -10.13 3.22 5.91
C THR A 79 -9.21 3.77 7.01
N LEU A 80 -8.18 2.99 7.41
CA LEU A 80 -7.19 3.42 8.39
C LEU A 80 -6.36 4.61 7.87
N TYR A 81 -5.96 4.58 6.60
CA TYR A 81 -5.23 5.69 5.98
C TYR A 81 -6.07 6.96 5.90
N LEU A 82 -7.36 6.84 5.58
CA LEU A 82 -8.27 7.99 5.53
C LEU A 82 -8.50 8.61 6.91
N ASP A 83 -8.68 7.79 7.95
CA ASP A 83 -8.80 8.26 9.34
C ASP A 83 -7.52 8.99 9.80
N GLU A 84 -6.35 8.44 9.48
CA GLU A 84 -5.09 9.08 9.84
C GLU A 84 -4.86 10.38 9.06
N LEU A 85 -5.22 10.40 7.77
CA LEU A 85 -5.16 11.60 6.94
C LEU A 85 -6.09 12.69 7.50
N GLU A 86 -7.30 12.35 7.94
CA GLU A 86 -8.24 13.29 8.54
C GLU A 86 -7.66 13.92 9.82
N LYS A 87 -7.04 13.12 10.71
CA LYS A 87 -6.38 13.65 11.93
C LYS A 87 -5.25 14.62 11.60
N VAL A 88 -4.43 14.29 10.60
CA VAL A 88 -3.34 15.18 10.16
C VAL A 88 -3.91 16.46 9.57
N MET A 89 -4.96 16.39 8.76
CA MET A 89 -5.63 17.57 8.20
C MET A 89 -6.22 18.48 9.28
N VAL A 90 -6.85 17.92 10.32
CA VAL A 90 -7.38 18.70 11.45
C VAL A 90 -6.26 19.42 12.21
N THR A 91 -5.14 18.73 12.43
CA THR A 91 -3.97 19.29 13.11
C THR A 91 -3.32 20.39 12.28
N LEU A 92 -3.18 20.17 10.96
CA LEU A 92 -2.67 21.17 10.03
C LEU A 92 -3.53 22.43 10.03
N LYS A 93 -4.86 22.29 9.88
CA LYS A 93 -5.79 23.43 9.90
C LYS A 93 -5.73 24.21 11.21
N THR A 94 -5.55 23.50 12.33
CA THR A 94 -5.39 24.12 13.65
C THR A 94 -4.09 24.92 13.72
N ALA A 95 -2.97 24.34 13.26
CA ALA A 95 -1.68 25.02 13.22
C ALA A 95 -1.70 26.25 12.29
N GLU A 96 -2.30 26.15 11.11
CA GLU A 96 -2.48 27.26 10.17
C GLU A 96 -3.27 28.42 10.81
N GLN A 97 -4.35 28.10 11.53
CA GLN A 97 -5.14 29.11 12.23
C GLN A 97 -4.35 29.78 13.37
N GLN A 98 -3.50 29.03 14.08
CA GLN A 98 -2.60 29.58 15.08
C GLN A 98 -1.57 30.53 14.44
N VAL A 99 -0.94 30.12 13.33
CA VAL A 99 -0.01 30.97 12.57
C VAL A 99 -0.68 32.26 12.13
N LYS A 100 -1.89 32.19 11.57
CA LYS A 100 -2.66 33.38 11.17
C LYS A 100 -2.93 34.32 12.36
N THR A 101 -3.28 33.76 13.51
CA THR A 101 -3.51 34.53 14.74
C THR A 101 -2.23 35.20 15.23
N LEU A 102 -1.10 34.51 15.17
CA LEU A 102 0.21 35.06 15.54
C LEU A 102 0.64 36.17 14.58
N MET A 103 0.43 36.02 13.27
CA MET A 103 0.71 37.06 12.29
C MET A 103 -0.09 38.34 12.57
N GLN A 104 -1.39 38.22 12.87
CA GLN A 104 -2.22 39.38 13.23
C GLN A 104 -1.76 40.06 14.52
N LYS A 105 -1.31 39.30 15.52
CA LYS A 105 -0.74 39.87 16.74
C LYS A 105 0.58 40.59 16.46
N LEU A 106 1.42 40.00 15.61
CA LEU A 106 2.71 40.57 15.24
C LEU A 106 2.54 41.88 14.46
N GLU A 107 1.56 41.95 13.56
CA GLU A 107 1.19 43.15 12.82
C GLU A 107 0.82 44.30 13.78
N LYS A 108 -0.14 44.05 14.69
CA LYS A 108 -0.53 45.04 15.71
C LYS A 108 0.64 45.50 16.58
N MET A 109 1.49 44.57 16.99
CA MET A 109 2.68 44.89 17.81
C MET A 109 3.68 45.74 17.02
N THR A 110 3.80 45.50 15.71
CA THR A 110 4.65 46.28 14.82
C THR A 110 4.11 47.69 14.64
N ASP A 111 2.81 47.85 14.47
CA ASP A 111 2.15 49.16 14.39
C ASP A 111 2.28 49.96 15.68
N TRP A 112 2.07 49.31 16.82
CA TRP A 112 2.27 49.91 18.14
C TRP A 112 3.71 50.36 18.33
N LYS A 113 4.67 49.52 17.91
CA LYS A 113 6.09 49.87 17.97
C LYS A 113 6.42 51.07 17.10
N GLY A 114 5.88 51.16 15.88
CA GLY A 114 6.08 52.31 15.00
C GLY A 114 5.47 53.60 15.56
N SER A 115 4.28 53.51 16.16
CA SER A 115 3.62 54.65 16.81
C SER A 115 4.44 55.15 18.01
N LEU A 116 4.89 54.25 18.87
CA LEU A 116 5.72 54.59 20.03
C LEU A 116 7.07 55.18 19.62
N GLU A 117 7.69 54.65 18.56
CA GLU A 117 8.94 55.20 18.03
C GLU A 117 8.75 56.63 17.53
N THR A 118 7.62 56.91 16.87
CA THR A 118 7.26 58.25 16.37
C THR A 118 7.06 59.22 17.53
N GLU A 119 6.34 58.82 18.58
CA GLU A 119 6.10 59.66 19.77
C GLU A 119 7.41 59.96 20.52
N ILE A 120 8.29 58.97 20.69
CA ILE A 120 9.62 59.15 21.28
C ILE A 120 10.41 60.17 20.46
N GLN A 121 10.40 60.05 19.13
CA GLN A 121 11.15 60.96 18.26
C GLN A 121 10.60 62.40 18.32
N ALA A 122 9.28 62.57 18.34
CA ALA A 122 8.65 63.88 18.49
C ALA A 122 9.00 64.53 19.85
N THR A 123 8.94 63.74 20.93
CA THR A 123 9.31 64.18 22.28
C THR A 123 10.79 64.59 22.32
N ARG A 124 11.68 63.80 21.72
CA ARG A 124 13.11 64.12 21.62
C ARG A 124 13.35 65.43 20.89
N GLN A 125 12.69 65.66 19.76
CA GLN A 125 12.79 66.92 19.02
C GLN A 125 12.30 68.11 19.85
N ALA A 126 11.23 67.96 20.63
CA ALA A 126 10.73 69.00 21.52
C ALA A 126 11.74 69.34 22.63
N PHE A 127 12.35 68.33 23.25
CA PHE A 127 13.41 68.54 24.23
C PHE A 127 14.65 69.21 23.63
N GLN A 128 15.08 68.81 22.43
CA GLN A 128 16.20 69.46 21.76
C GLN A 128 15.92 70.95 21.52
N LYS A 129 14.73 71.29 21.02
CA LYS A 129 14.30 72.69 20.85
C LYS A 129 14.33 73.47 22.16
N TYR A 130 13.92 72.85 23.27
CA TYR A 130 13.96 73.47 24.59
C TYR A 130 15.39 73.73 25.08
N ILE A 131 16.30 72.77 24.87
CA ILE A 131 17.73 72.92 25.20
C ILE A 131 18.33 74.06 24.37
N ASP A 132 18.12 74.05 23.06
CA ASP A 132 18.65 75.06 22.13
C ASP A 132 18.17 76.47 22.50
N ALA A 133 16.92 76.61 22.95
CA ALA A 133 16.35 77.89 23.38
C ALA A 133 16.85 78.36 24.76
N THR A 134 17.06 77.42 25.70
CA THR A 134 17.47 77.75 27.09
C THR A 134 18.98 77.98 27.20
N PHE A 135 19.76 77.31 26.37
CA PHE A 135 21.22 77.30 26.43
C PHE A 135 21.86 77.51 25.04
N PRO A 136 21.71 78.70 24.43
CA PRO A 136 22.14 78.95 23.05
C PRO A 136 23.66 78.85 22.82
N ASN A 137 24.45 78.90 23.89
CA ASN A 137 25.92 78.81 23.83
C ASN A 137 26.45 77.39 24.06
N LEU A 138 25.57 76.38 24.22
CA LEU A 138 26.00 74.99 24.27
C LEU A 138 26.55 74.58 22.89
N SER A 139 27.77 74.06 22.88
CA SER A 139 28.34 73.45 21.70
C SER A 139 27.62 72.13 21.38
N PRO A 140 27.46 71.77 20.09
CA PRO A 140 26.89 70.49 19.69
C PRO A 140 27.56 69.33 20.44
N GLY A 141 26.76 68.39 20.96
CA GLY A 141 27.25 67.22 21.69
C GLY A 141 27.43 67.42 23.22
N GLN A 142 27.46 68.65 23.73
CA GLN A 142 27.62 68.88 25.18
C GLN A 142 26.40 68.43 26.01
N ALA A 143 25.22 68.35 25.39
CA ALA A 143 23.98 67.88 26.04
C ALA A 143 23.63 66.42 25.72
N ASP A 144 24.50 65.68 25.02
CA ASP A 144 24.20 64.31 24.57
C ASP A 144 23.97 63.33 25.73
N PHE A 145 24.50 63.62 26.91
CA PHE A 145 24.22 62.82 28.12
C PHE A 145 22.75 62.91 28.58
N ILE A 146 22.09 64.03 28.28
CA ILE A 146 20.66 64.26 28.59
C ILE A 146 19.80 63.60 27.51
N LEU A 147 20.24 63.65 26.25
CA LEU A 147 19.48 63.15 25.12
C LEU A 147 20.32 62.23 24.20
N PRO A 148 20.74 61.03 24.67
CA PRO A 148 21.65 60.16 23.91
C PRO A 148 21.17 59.84 22.50
N PHE A 149 22.09 59.72 21.55
CA PHE A 149 21.72 59.36 20.18
C PHE A 149 21.00 58.00 20.13
N ARG A 150 19.84 57.96 19.45
CA ARG A 150 19.07 56.74 19.22
C ARG A 150 18.97 56.50 17.72
N LYS A 151 19.32 55.29 17.28
CA LYS A 151 19.17 54.90 15.88
C LYS A 151 17.68 54.82 15.53
N PRO A 152 17.24 55.44 14.41
CA PRO A 152 15.88 55.25 13.93
C PRO A 152 15.61 53.77 13.74
N TRP A 153 14.42 53.34 14.15
CA TRP A 153 14.02 51.98 13.85
C TRP A 153 13.76 51.83 12.34
N VAL A 154 14.53 50.94 11.71
CA VAL A 154 14.33 50.55 10.31
C VAL A 154 13.69 49.17 10.31
N ASN A 155 12.50 49.08 9.71
CA ASN A 155 11.80 47.83 9.54
C ASN A 155 12.57 46.99 8.49
N ARG A 156 13.30 45.96 8.93
CA ARG A 156 14.16 45.16 8.02
C ARG A 156 13.39 44.25 7.07
N THR A 157 12.07 44.21 7.16
CA THR A 157 11.19 43.33 6.36
C THR A 157 10.77 43.92 5.01
N THR A 158 10.99 45.22 4.77
CA THR A 158 10.66 45.87 3.47
C THR A 158 11.74 45.74 2.39
N ASN A 159 12.90 45.14 2.69
CA ASN A 159 14.05 45.11 1.76
C ASN A 159 14.44 43.69 1.29
N ALA A 160 13.55 42.70 1.40
CA ALA A 160 13.82 41.32 0.98
C ALA A 160 13.11 40.96 -0.34
N GLY A 161 13.00 41.92 -1.26
CA GLY A 161 12.30 41.74 -2.54
C GLY A 161 12.62 42.84 -3.54
N GLU A 162 13.90 43.02 -3.86
CA GLU A 162 14.39 43.53 -5.15
C GLU A 162 15.58 42.68 -5.60
#